data_AF-A0A1M5U5A5-F1
#
_entry.id   AF-A0A1M5U5A5-F1
#
_cell.length_a   1.000
_cell.length_b   1.000
_cell.length_c   1.000
_cell.angle_alpha   90.00
_cell.angle_beta   90.00
_cell.angle_gamma   90.00
#
_symmetry.space_group_name_H-M   'P 1'
#
loop_
_entity.id
_entity.type
_entity.pdbx_description
1 polymer ?
#
loop_
_entity_poly.entity_id
_entity_poly.type
_entity_poly.pdbx_seq_one_letter_code
_entity_poly.pdbx_strand_id
1 'polypeptide(L)'
;MKKQILQDFKRLKILLIIATIIQISYLVILITTHDFFETINNEYSIDKIISIISYTIIAILLWYEWKIIISEKKEKISNTFMLLFLGIIGMWLWYPNKRELDKIAEDITAKHNKD
;
A
#
# COMPACT_ATOMS: atom_id res chain seq x y z
N MET A 1 -1.10 20.42 -11.07
CA MET A 1 -0.63 19.78 -9.82
C MET A 1 -1.72 18.96 -9.12
N LYS A 2 -2.85 19.53 -8.67
CA LYS A 2 -3.98 18.79 -8.05
C LYS A 2 -4.42 17.52 -8.82
N LYS A 3 -4.60 17.64 -10.14
CA LYS A 3 -4.99 16.51 -11.01
C LYS A 3 -3.95 15.38 -11.06
N GLN A 4 -2.66 15.68 -10.95
CA GLN A 4 -1.59 14.66 -10.96
C GLN A 4 -1.58 13.86 -9.66
N ILE A 5 -1.67 14.54 -8.51
CA ILE A 5 -1.75 13.89 -7.18
C ILE A 5 -2.95 12.92 -7.11
N LEU A 6 -4.12 13.38 -7.57
CA LEU A 6 -5.32 12.53 -7.62
C LEU A 6 -5.16 11.33 -8.57
N GLN A 7 -4.41 11.47 -9.66
CA GLN A 7 -4.10 10.35 -10.56
C GLN A 7 -3.13 9.36 -9.91
N ASP A 8 -2.12 9.84 -9.18
CA ASP A 8 -1.16 8.98 -8.48
C ASP A 8 -1.85 8.15 -7.39
N PHE A 9 -2.75 8.75 -6.61
CA PHE A 9 -3.56 8.00 -5.64
C PHE A 9 -4.49 6.96 -6.30
N LYS A 10 -5.04 7.25 -7.48
CA LYS A 10 -5.81 6.24 -8.25
C LYS A 10 -4.93 5.07 -8.67
N ARG A 11 -3.68 5.32 -9.11
CA ARG A 11 -2.71 4.27 -9.44
C ARG A 11 -2.34 3.45 -8.20
N LEU A 12 -2.13 4.12 -7.08
CA LEU A 12 -1.86 3.50 -5.79
C LEU A 12 -3.01 2.57 -5.35
N LYS A 13 -4.25 3.01 -5.55
CA LYS A 13 -5.43 2.18 -5.29
C LYS A 13 -5.48 0.93 -6.16
N ILE A 14 -5.17 1.06 -7.46
CA ILE A 14 -5.13 -0.08 -8.37
C ILE A 14 -4.04 -1.07 -7.94
N LEU A 15 -2.85 -0.58 -7.59
CA LEU A 15 -1.77 -1.41 -7.05
C LEU A 15 -2.21 -2.15 -5.78
N LEU A 16 -2.89 -1.46 -4.85
CA LEU A 16 -3.41 -2.06 -3.62
C LEU A 16 -4.45 -3.15 -3.91
N ILE A 17 -5.36 -2.93 -4.87
CA ILE A 17 -6.36 -3.92 -5.28
C ILE A 17 -5.68 -5.16 -5.86
N ILE A 18 -4.71 -4.98 -6.78
CA ILE A 18 -3.96 -6.09 -7.37
C ILE A 18 -3.23 -6.89 -6.29
N ALA A 19 -2.55 -6.20 -5.36
CA ALA A 19 -1.86 -6.83 -4.24
C ALA A 19 -2.81 -7.64 -3.35
N THR A 20 -4.00 -7.09 -3.08
CA THR A 20 -5.04 -7.76 -2.29
C THR A 20 -5.53 -9.02 -3.00
N ILE A 21 -5.76 -8.98 -4.32
CA ILE A 21 -6.17 -10.15 -5.11
C ILE A 21 -5.10 -11.24 -5.08
N ILE A 22 -3.83 -10.87 -5.23
CA ILE A 22 -2.69 -11.80 -5.18
C ILE A 22 -2.63 -12.48 -3.80
N GLN A 23 -2.73 -11.71 -2.71
CA GLN A 23 -2.70 -12.27 -1.35
C GLN A 23 -3.91 -13.17 -1.04
N ILE A 24 -5.11 -12.77 -1.46
CA ILE A 24 -6.32 -13.61 -1.28
C ILE A 24 -6.17 -14.91 -2.09
N SER A 25 -5.71 -14.83 -3.33
CA SER A 25 -5.50 -16.02 -4.18
C SER A 25 -4.48 -16.97 -3.56
N TYR A 26 -3.37 -16.43 -3.06
CA TYR A 26 -2.38 -17.20 -2.31
C TYR A 26 -2.98 -17.88 -1.08
N LEU A 27 -3.76 -17.16 -0.28
CA LEU A 27 -4.40 -17.69 0.93
C LEU A 27 -5.41 -18.80 0.60
N VAL A 28 -6.19 -18.65 -0.47
CA VAL A 28 -7.14 -19.68 -0.93
C VAL A 28 -6.41 -20.95 -1.37
N ILE A 29 -5.33 -20.83 -2.14
CA ILE A 29 -4.52 -21.98 -2.58
C ILE A 29 -3.89 -22.69 -1.39
N LEU A 30 -3.34 -21.92 -0.44
CA LEU A 30 -2.72 -22.45 0.77
C LEU A 30 -3.71 -23.28 1.61
N ILE A 31 -4.96 -22.82 1.74
CA ILE A 31 -6.00 -23.52 2.51
C ILE A 31 -6.59 -24.72 1.75
N THR A 32 -6.75 -24.62 0.43
CA THR A 32 -7.50 -25.61 -0.36
C THR A 32 -6.64 -26.78 -0.82
N THR A 33 -5.35 -26.55 -1.10
CA THR A 33 -4.48 -27.54 -1.76
C THR A 33 -3.10 -27.57 -1.11
N HIS A 34 -3.03 -28.08 0.13
CA HIS A 34 -1.79 -28.08 0.93
C HIS A 34 -0.63 -28.83 0.22
N ASP A 35 -0.90 -30.02 -0.31
CA ASP A 35 0.14 -30.87 -0.95
C ASP A 35 0.69 -30.27 -2.25
N PHE A 36 -0.18 -29.65 -3.05
CA PHE A 36 0.21 -28.94 -4.28
C PHE A 36 1.03 -27.70 -3.95
N PHE A 37 0.61 -26.97 -2.91
CA PHE A 37 1.31 -25.77 -2.46
C PHE A 37 2.71 -26.09 -1.94
N GLU A 38 2.87 -27.11 -1.10
CA GLU A 38 4.19 -27.50 -0.57
C GLU A 38 5.15 -27.93 -1.68
N THR A 39 4.67 -28.67 -2.67
CA THR A 39 5.49 -29.11 -3.81
C THR A 39 6.03 -27.92 -4.58
N ILE A 40 5.16 -26.97 -4.96
CA ILE A 40 5.59 -25.80 -5.72
C ILE A 40 6.41 -24.84 -4.86
N ASN A 41 6.07 -24.68 -3.58
CA ASN A 41 6.79 -23.79 -2.69
C ASN A 41 8.22 -24.27 -2.43
N ASN A 42 8.43 -25.58 -2.29
CA ASN A 42 9.77 -26.14 -2.12
C ASN A 42 10.65 -25.97 -3.35
N GLU A 43 10.06 -26.01 -4.55
CA GLU A 43 10.80 -25.88 -5.82
C GLU A 43 11.06 -24.42 -6.20
N TYR A 44 10.09 -23.52 -5.97
CA TYR A 44 10.14 -22.13 -6.46
C TYR A 44 10.20 -21.05 -5.38
N SER A 45 10.16 -21.40 -4.08
CA SER A 45 10.15 -20.44 -2.96
C SER A 45 9.09 -19.33 -3.12
N ILE A 46 7.87 -19.72 -3.47
CA ILE A 46 6.76 -18.79 -3.76
C ILE A 46 6.45 -17.89 -2.56
N ASP A 47 6.55 -18.43 -1.35
CA ASP A 47 6.43 -17.71 -0.08
C ASP A 47 7.37 -16.50 -0.01
N LYS A 48 8.64 -16.67 -0.40
CA LYS A 48 9.64 -15.59 -0.42
C LYS A 48 9.32 -14.56 -1.49
N ILE A 49 8.91 -15.00 -2.69
CA ILE A 49 8.56 -14.11 -3.80
C ILE A 49 7.39 -13.20 -3.40
N ILE A 50 6.33 -13.79 -2.84
CA ILE A 50 5.13 -13.04 -2.40
C ILE A 50 5.47 -12.11 -1.23
N SER A 51 6.34 -12.54 -0.31
CA SER A 51 6.82 -11.69 0.78
C SER A 51 7.59 -10.49 0.23
N ILE A 52 8.51 -10.68 -0.72
CA ILE A 52 9.28 -9.59 -1.36
C ILE A 52 8.36 -8.60 -2.07
N ILE A 53 7.38 -9.09 -2.84
CA ILE A 53 6.39 -8.24 -3.50
C ILE A 53 5.60 -7.42 -2.45
N SER A 54 5.15 -8.08 -1.38
CA SER A 54 4.39 -7.42 -0.31
C SER A 54 5.21 -6.32 0.38
N TYR A 55 6.46 -6.59 0.74
CA TYR A 55 7.36 -5.60 1.33
C TYR A 55 7.69 -4.45 0.38
N THR A 56 7.81 -4.72 -0.92
CA THR A 56 8.03 -3.69 -1.94
C THR A 56 6.86 -2.72 -2.00
N ILE A 57 5.63 -3.22 -1.94
CA ILE A 57 4.41 -2.39 -1.95
C ILE A 57 4.32 -1.55 -0.67
N ILE A 58 4.61 -2.16 0.49
CA ILE A 58 4.68 -1.42 1.76
C ILE A 58 5.72 -0.30 1.68
N ALA A 59 6.92 -0.57 1.15
CA ALA A 59 7.96 0.43 0.99
C ALA A 59 7.52 1.60 0.09
N ILE A 60 6.82 1.32 -1.02
CA ILE A 60 6.26 2.34 -1.91
C ILE A 60 5.24 3.22 -1.17
N LEU A 61 4.35 2.61 -0.39
CA LEU A 61 3.33 3.34 0.39
C LEU A 61 3.95 4.21 1.47
N LEU A 62 4.92 3.67 2.21
CA LEU A 62 5.68 4.42 3.21
C LEU A 62 6.42 5.59 2.59
N TRP A 63 7.08 5.38 1.45
CA TRP A 63 7.76 6.47 0.76
C TRP A 63 6.78 7.56 0.32
N TYR A 64 5.61 7.18 -0.18
CA TYR A 64 4.56 8.11 -0.58
C TYR A 64 4.04 8.91 0.62
N GLU A 65 3.73 8.25 1.73
CA GLU A 65 3.29 8.88 2.97
C GLU A 65 4.30 9.90 3.48
N TRP A 66 5.57 9.52 3.58
CA TRP A 66 6.58 10.37 4.17
C TRP A 66 6.91 11.58 3.28
N LYS A 67 6.92 11.39 1.96
CA LYS A 67 7.33 12.42 1.00
C LYS A 67 6.20 13.37 0.59
N ILE A 68 4.97 12.87 0.44
CA ILE A 68 3.87 13.63 -0.20
C ILE A 68 2.86 14.15 0.82
N ILE A 69 2.55 13.38 1.87
CA ILE A 69 1.57 13.82 2.86
C ILE A 69 2.21 14.80 3.84
N ILE A 70 1.59 15.97 3.99
CA ILE A 70 1.99 17.02 4.94
C ILE A 70 1.22 16.78 6.25
N SER A 71 1.53 15.67 6.92
CA SER A 71 0.99 15.34 8.24
C SER A 71 2.03 15.57 9.33
N GLU A 72 1.57 15.66 10.58
CA GLU A 72 2.46 15.77 11.74
C GLU A 72 3.36 14.53 11.86
N LYS A 73 4.60 14.70 12.33
CA LYS A 73 5.56 13.59 12.47
C LYS A 73 5.01 12.41 13.27
N LYS A 74 4.19 12.70 14.30
CA LYS A 74 3.56 11.67 15.14
C LYS A 74 2.54 10.84 14.35
N GLU A 75 1.78 11.48 13.46
CA GLU A 75 0.79 10.83 12.60
C GLU A 75 1.48 9.96 11.55
N LYS A 76 2.57 10.45 10.93
CA LYS A 76 3.40 9.66 10.01
C LYS A 76 3.95 8.39 10.65
N ILE A 77 4.44 8.49 11.88
CA ILE A 77 4.97 7.34 12.63
C ILE A 77 3.84 6.35 12.94
N SER A 78 2.69 6.83 13.42
CA SER A 78 1.52 5.99 13.70
C SER A 78 1.08 5.20 12.47
N ASN A 79 0.96 5.87 11.33
CA ASN A 79 0.56 5.26 10.08
C ASN A 79 1.61 4.29 9.53
N THR A 80 2.90 4.58 9.72
CA THR A 80 4.00 3.67 9.39
C THR A 80 3.89 2.37 10.19
N PHE A 81 3.66 2.46 11.50
CA PHE A 81 3.43 1.29 12.33
C PHE A 81 2.16 0.54 11.89
N MET A 82 1.09 1.26 11.57
CA MET A 82 -0.14 0.65 11.06
C MET A 82 0.11 -0.14 9.77
N LEU A 83 0.84 0.42 8.80
CA LEU A 83 1.19 -0.22 7.54
C LEU A 83 2.08 -1.46 7.72
N LEU A 84 3.04 -1.41 8.65
CA LEU A 84 3.96 -2.51 8.91
C LEU A 84 3.32 -3.64 9.72
N PHE A 85 2.50 -3.33 10.72
CA PHE A 85 1.90 -4.33 11.62
C PHE A 85 0.63 -4.97 11.06
N LEU A 86 -0.26 -4.19 10.43
CA LEU A 86 -1.52 -4.72 9.89
C LEU A 86 -1.39 -5.19 8.44
N GLY A 87 -0.23 -4.99 7.81
CA GLY A 87 0.02 -5.39 6.43
C GLY A 87 -1.04 -4.84 5.47
N ILE A 88 -1.66 -5.71 4.68
CA ILE A 88 -2.68 -5.32 3.69
C ILE A 88 -3.88 -4.62 4.31
N ILE A 89 -4.28 -5.00 5.53
CA ILE A 89 -5.38 -4.35 6.26
C ILE A 89 -4.96 -2.91 6.61
N GLY A 90 -3.72 -2.73 7.08
CA GLY A 90 -3.16 -1.41 7.38
C GLY A 90 -3.12 -0.51 6.14
N MET A 91 -2.80 -1.08 4.98
CA MET A 91 -2.80 -0.34 3.71
C MET A 91 -4.19 0.15 3.31
N TRP A 92 -5.24 -0.65 3.54
CA TRP A 92 -6.62 -0.24 3.30
C TRP A 92 -7.13 0.81 4.30
N LEU A 93 -6.74 0.68 5.58
CA LEU A 93 -7.07 1.67 6.61
C LEU A 93 -6.38 3.01 6.37
N TRP A 94 -5.15 2.98 5.88
CA TRP A 94 -4.38 4.18 5.55
C TRP A 94 -4.90 4.90 4.31
N TYR A 95 -5.47 4.17 3.34
CA TYR A 95 -5.86 4.75 2.07
C TYR A 95 -6.92 5.86 2.25
N PRO A 96 -6.61 7.12 1.92
CA PRO A 96 -7.50 8.24 2.21
C PRO A 96 -8.77 8.21 1.38
N ASN A 97 -9.88 8.66 1.97
CA ASN A 97 -11.16 8.75 1.26
C ASN A 97 -11.16 9.92 0.25
N LYS A 98 -12.20 10.01 -0.59
CA LYS A 98 -12.28 11.07 -1.63
C LYS A 98 -12.16 12.48 -1.06
N ARG A 99 -12.75 12.75 0.11
CA ARG A 99 -12.74 14.09 0.73
C ARG A 99 -11.35 14.42 1.28
N GLU A 100 -10.68 13.45 1.89
CA GLU A 100 -9.30 13.60 2.37
C GLU A 100 -8.32 13.79 1.21
N LEU A 101 -8.50 13.04 0.11
CA LEU A 101 -7.70 13.21 -1.10
C LEU A 101 -7.80 14.61 -1.68
N ASP A 102 -9.00 15.19 -1.72
CA ASP A 102 -9.20 16.55 -2.21
C ASP A 102 -8.50 17.59 -1.30
N LYS A 103 -8.56 17.40 0.03
CA LYS A 103 -7.85 18.24 1.00
C LYS A 103 -6.32 18.14 0.85
N ILE A 104 -5.78 16.92 0.81
CA ILE A 104 -4.34 16.67 0.61
C ILE A 104 -3.87 17.34 -0.67
N ALA A 105 -4.63 17.21 -1.76
CA ALA A 105 -4.26 17.79 -3.02
C ALA A 105 -4.33 19.33 -3.01
N GLU A 106 -5.28 19.92 -2.28
CA GLU A 106 -5.36 21.37 -2.04
C GLU A 106 -4.18 21.87 -1.20
N ASP A 107 -3.87 21.23 -0.08
CA ASP A 107 -2.77 21.59 0.81
C ASP A 107 -1.42 21.57 0.09
N ILE A 108 -1.17 20.55 -0.73
CA ILE A 108 0.04 20.44 -1.53
C ILE A 108 0.11 21.57 -2.57
N THR A 109 -1.00 21.90 -3.25
CA THR A 109 -1.02 23.01 -4.20
C THR A 109 -0.83 24.38 -3.54
N ALA A 110 -1.41 24.58 -2.35
CA ALA A 110 -1.27 25.82 -1.60
C ALA A 110 0.16 26.04 -1.09
N LYS A 111 0.86 24.97 -0.70
CA LYS A 111 2.27 25.02 -0.32
C LYS A 111 3.17 25.37 -1.50
N HIS A 112 2.97 24.73 -2.66
CA HIS A 112 3.81 24.99 -3.84
C HIS A 112 3.66 26.41 -4.39
N ASN A 113 2.51 27.06 -4.22
CA ASN A 113 2.32 28.46 -4.63
C ASN A 113 2.93 29.49 -3.67
N LYS A 114 3.42 29.07 -2.49
CA LYS A 114 4.07 29.93 -1.49
C LYS A 114 5.61 29.91 -1.59
N ASP A 115 6.16 28.97 -2.35
CA ASP A 115 7.60 28.82 -2.63
C ASP A 115 7.92 29.41 -4.02
#